data_AF-A0AAD7Z7F1-F1
#
_entry.id   AF-A0AAD7Z7F1-F1
#
_cell.length_a   1.000
_cell.length_b   1.000
_cell.length_c   1.000
_cell.angle_alpha   90.00
_cell.angle_beta   90.00
_cell.angle_gamma   90.00
#
_symmetry.space_group_name_H-M   'P 1'
#
loop_
_entity.id
_entity.type
_entity.pdbx_description
1 polymer ?
#
loop_
_entity_poly.entity_id
_entity_poly.type
_entity_poly.pdbx_seq_one_letter_code
_entity_poly.pdbx_strand_id
1 'polypeptide(L)'
;MQLTYEDKKALHKRLLDCYMTVCKGNFSELPNDNYIFSYIGHHLYEAEMWSEFPKLYLDLEFIGAKLKITGPGDLLVDYKKYRKHITAGDENREAVFEDFERFIRSHGLDLHRFQDIDIIQCGLQETHTNHVYTEALKIARRRPNKLYLEFLLL
;
A
#
# COMPACT_ATOMS: atom_id res chain seq x y z
N MET A 1 4.79 -10.07 35.45
CA MET A 1 3.49 -9.39 35.25
C MET A 1 3.14 -9.53 33.77
N GLN A 2 1.99 -10.12 33.44
CA GLN A 2 1.56 -10.32 32.05
C GLN A 2 0.72 -9.13 31.62
N LEU A 3 1.02 -8.53 30.46
CA LEU A 3 0.26 -7.39 29.92
C LEU A 3 -1.17 -7.82 29.59
N THR A 4 -2.15 -6.98 29.91
CA THR A 4 -3.54 -7.18 29.51
C THR A 4 -3.70 -6.99 28.00
N TYR A 5 -4.86 -7.38 27.46
CA TYR A 5 -5.19 -7.14 26.06
C TYR A 5 -5.18 -5.64 25.72
N GLU A 6 -5.77 -4.80 26.57
CA GLU A 6 -5.81 -3.36 26.38
C GLU A 6 -4.41 -2.72 26.46
N ASP A 7 -3.55 -3.21 27.34
CA ASP A 7 -2.16 -2.73 27.40
C ASP A 7 -1.41 -3.02 26.08
N LYS A 8 -1.58 -4.22 25.52
CA LYS A 8 -0.94 -4.59 24.24
C LYS A 8 -1.48 -3.76 23.08
N LYS A 9 -2.81 -3.59 23.00
CA LYS A 9 -3.46 -2.74 22.01
C LYS A 9 -2.94 -1.30 22.07
N ALA A 10 -2.80 -0.74 23.26
CA ALA A 10 -2.25 0.60 23.46
C ALA A 10 -0.79 0.72 23.00
N LEU A 11 0.03 -0.33 23.20
CA LEU A 11 1.41 -0.36 22.71
C LEU A 11 1.46 -0.40 21.17
N HIS A 12 0.60 -1.17 20.52
CA HIS A 12 0.51 -1.19 19.05
C HIS A 12 0.13 0.17 18.49
N LYS A 13 -0.88 0.84 19.09
CA LYS A 13 -1.26 2.21 18.72
C LYS A 13 -0.09 3.19 18.88
N ARG A 14 0.56 3.17 20.04
CA ARG A 14 1.70 4.05 20.32
C ARG A 14 2.85 3.85 19.33
N LEU A 15 3.13 2.61 18.93
CA LEU A 15 4.15 2.33 17.92
C LEU A 15 3.77 2.94 16.56
N LEU A 16 2.52 2.77 16.13
CA LEU A 16 2.00 3.37 14.89
C LEU A 16 2.05 4.90 14.93
N ASP A 17 1.71 5.53 16.06
CA ASP A 17 1.78 6.98 16.24
C ASP A 17 3.21 7.50 16.08
N CYS A 18 4.21 6.77 16.59
CA CYS A 18 5.62 7.08 16.38
C CYS A 18 5.99 7.05 14.90
N TYR A 19 5.60 6.00 14.17
CA TYR A 19 5.86 5.91 12.73
C TYR A 19 5.13 6.98 11.94
N MET A 20 3.87 7.29 12.27
CA MET A 20 3.11 8.38 11.67
C MET A 20 3.80 9.73 11.84
N THR A 21 4.43 9.95 12.99
CA THR A 21 5.23 11.16 13.24
C THR A 21 6.47 11.19 12.35
N VAL A 22 7.18 10.06 12.23
CA VAL A 22 8.39 9.93 11.40
C VAL A 22 8.10 10.17 9.92
N CYS A 23 7.03 9.56 9.41
CA CYS A 23 6.65 9.65 7.99
C CYS A 23 5.74 10.86 7.67
N LYS A 24 5.50 11.75 8.64
CA LYS A 24 4.67 12.97 8.51
C LYS A 24 3.26 12.67 7.97
N GLY A 25 2.69 11.54 8.38
CA GLY A 25 1.38 11.08 7.95
C GLY A 25 1.32 10.47 6.55
N ASN A 26 2.45 10.33 5.85
CA ASN A 26 2.52 9.63 4.56
C ASN A 26 3.22 8.28 4.73
N PHE A 27 2.46 7.18 4.72
CA PHE A 27 3.03 5.84 4.90
C PHE A 27 3.98 5.40 3.76
N SER A 28 3.96 6.03 2.58
CA SER A 28 4.97 5.74 1.56
C SER A 28 6.39 6.17 1.98
N GLU A 29 6.49 7.08 2.96
CA GLU A 29 7.73 7.62 3.50
C GLU A 29 8.17 6.93 4.80
N LEU A 30 7.64 5.74 5.10
CA LEU A 30 8.10 4.94 6.24
C LEU A 30 9.61 4.63 6.10
N PRO A 31 10.35 4.58 7.21
CA PRO A 31 11.76 4.23 7.16
C PRO A 31 11.92 2.77 6.73
N ASN A 32 12.96 2.51 5.93
CA ASN A 32 13.40 1.14 5.69
C ASN A 32 14.23 0.63 6.88
N ASP A 33 13.55 0.28 7.96
CA ASP A 33 14.14 -0.30 9.18
C ASP A 33 14.12 -1.84 9.18
N ASN A 34 13.84 -2.45 8.01
CA ASN A 34 13.62 -3.88 7.83
C ASN A 34 12.49 -4.48 8.69
N TYR A 35 11.61 -3.65 9.26
CA TYR A 35 10.56 -4.08 10.16
C TYR A 35 9.19 -3.56 9.74
N ILE A 36 9.01 -2.24 9.71
CA ILE A 36 7.66 -1.67 9.69
C ILE A 36 6.89 -2.02 8.42
N PHE A 37 7.54 -2.07 7.26
CA PHE A 37 6.87 -2.47 6.02
C PHE A 37 6.32 -3.89 6.09
N SER A 38 6.98 -4.83 6.77
CA SER A 38 6.50 -6.21 6.93
C SER A 38 5.42 -6.34 8.01
N TYR A 39 5.40 -5.48 9.03
CA TYR A 39 4.54 -5.66 10.20
C TYR A 39 3.47 -4.60 10.41
N ILE A 40 3.41 -3.55 9.59
CA ILE A 40 2.43 -2.46 9.75
C ILE A 40 0.98 -2.97 9.75
N GLY A 41 0.62 -3.90 8.86
CA GLY A 41 -0.71 -4.51 8.85
C GLY A 41 -1.02 -5.30 10.13
N HIS A 42 -0.02 -5.97 10.70
CA HIS A 42 -0.19 -6.67 11.99
C HIS A 42 -0.44 -5.68 13.12
N HIS A 43 0.31 -4.57 13.19
CA HIS A 43 0.11 -3.55 14.20
C HIS A 43 -1.23 -2.84 14.06
N LEU A 44 -1.66 -2.52 12.83
CA LEU A 44 -3.00 -1.97 12.59
C LEU A 44 -4.08 -2.94 13.07
N TYR A 45 -3.90 -4.24 12.83
CA TYR A 45 -4.84 -5.26 13.26
C TYR A 45 -4.93 -5.36 14.77
N GLU A 46 -3.81 -5.51 15.47
CA GLU A 46 -3.79 -5.62 16.94
C GLU A 46 -4.22 -4.31 17.64
N ALA A 47 -4.04 -3.16 16.98
CA ALA A 47 -4.52 -1.87 17.45
C ALA A 47 -6.02 -1.64 17.21
N GLU A 48 -6.69 -2.52 16.48
CA GLU A 48 -8.06 -2.38 15.97
C GLU A 48 -8.28 -1.12 15.12
N MET A 49 -7.28 -0.72 14.36
CA MET A 49 -7.31 0.46 13.48
C MET A 49 -7.82 0.10 12.08
N TRP A 50 -9.02 -0.51 12.02
CA TRP A 50 -9.60 -1.08 10.81
C TRP A 50 -9.76 -0.08 9.67
N SER A 51 -10.08 1.18 10.00
CA SER A 51 -10.28 2.27 9.03
C SER A 51 -9.03 2.64 8.23
N GLU A 52 -7.84 2.22 8.69
CA GLU A 52 -6.59 2.53 8.02
C GLU A 52 -6.23 1.52 6.92
N PHE A 53 -6.81 0.31 6.95
CA PHE A 53 -6.51 -0.72 5.94
C PHE A 53 -6.81 -0.27 4.50
N PRO A 54 -7.97 0.33 4.18
CA PRO A 54 -8.24 0.82 2.83
C PRO A 54 -7.29 1.96 2.44
N LYS A 55 -6.97 2.85 3.39
CA LYS A 55 -6.06 3.99 3.14
C LYS A 55 -4.63 3.54 2.87
N LEU A 56 -4.21 2.44 3.50
CA LEU A 56 -2.86 1.91 3.35
C LEU A 56 -2.75 1.02 2.12
N TYR A 57 -3.62 0.02 1.99
CA TYR A 57 -3.51 -1.02 0.97
C TYR A 57 -4.23 -0.69 -0.34
N LEU A 58 -4.80 0.51 -0.49
CA LEU A 58 -5.26 1.03 -1.78
C LEU A 58 -4.53 2.33 -2.16
N ASP A 59 -3.41 2.61 -1.48
CA ASP A 59 -2.51 3.72 -1.79
C ASP A 59 -1.35 3.22 -2.66
N LEU A 60 -1.27 3.76 -3.87
CA LEU A 60 -0.30 3.32 -4.86
C LEU A 60 1.15 3.69 -4.48
N GLU A 61 1.37 4.81 -3.78
CA GLU A 61 2.70 5.23 -3.35
C GLU A 61 3.21 4.32 -2.22
N PHE A 62 2.36 4.00 -1.24
CA PHE A 62 2.67 3.04 -0.19
C PHE A 62 2.97 1.65 -0.75
N ILE A 63 2.15 1.16 -1.68
CA ILE A 63 2.38 -0.14 -2.33
C ILE A 63 3.72 -0.16 -3.03
N GLY A 64 4.10 0.91 -3.71
CA GLY A 64 5.41 1.04 -4.35
C GLY A 64 6.55 0.98 -3.34
N ALA A 65 6.46 1.74 -2.26
CA ALA A 65 7.46 1.73 -1.19
C ALA A 65 7.59 0.34 -0.54
N LYS A 66 6.46 -0.30 -0.23
CA LYS A 66 6.42 -1.63 0.37
C LYS A 66 7.00 -2.69 -0.57
N LEU A 67 6.61 -2.71 -1.85
CA LEU A 67 7.12 -3.68 -2.84
C LEU A 67 8.64 -3.58 -3.00
N LYS A 68 9.20 -2.37 -3.00
CA LYS A 68 10.64 -2.16 -3.09
C LYS A 68 11.39 -2.85 -1.95
N ILE A 69 10.81 -2.92 -0.76
CA ILE A 69 11.45 -3.45 0.45
C ILE A 69 11.14 -4.93 0.67
N THR A 70 9.87 -5.32 0.63
CA THR A 70 9.43 -6.67 1.04
C THR A 70 9.13 -7.60 -0.14
N GLY A 71 8.96 -7.04 -1.34
CA GLY A 71 8.54 -7.78 -2.52
C GLY A 71 7.05 -8.17 -2.52
N PRO A 72 6.57 -8.73 -3.63
CA PRO A 72 5.14 -9.00 -3.82
C PRO A 72 4.61 -10.13 -2.93
N GLY A 73 5.45 -11.08 -2.53
CA GLY A 73 5.01 -12.22 -1.71
C GLY A 73 4.47 -11.77 -0.35
N ASP A 74 5.20 -10.90 0.34
CA ASP A 74 4.82 -10.32 1.63
C ASP A 74 3.54 -9.50 1.51
N LEU A 75 3.45 -8.62 0.51
CA LEU A 75 2.27 -7.79 0.28
C LEU A 75 1.02 -8.62 -0.08
N LEU A 76 1.16 -9.68 -0.88
CA LEU A 76 0.03 -10.55 -1.24
C LEU A 76 -0.48 -11.37 -0.04
N VAL A 77 0.40 -11.74 0.89
CA VAL A 77 -0.01 -12.37 2.16
C VAL A 77 -0.85 -11.40 2.99
N ASP A 78 -0.45 -10.13 3.08
CA ASP A 78 -1.24 -9.09 3.73
C ASP A 78 -2.59 -8.88 3.06
N TYR A 79 -2.64 -8.78 1.73
CA TYR A 79 -3.89 -8.63 0.97
C TYR A 79 -4.85 -9.78 1.28
N LYS A 80 -4.36 -11.03 1.28
CA LYS A 80 -5.17 -12.20 1.62
C LYS A 80 -5.67 -12.14 3.07
N LYS A 81 -4.79 -11.79 4.02
CA LYS A 81 -5.09 -11.78 5.45
C LYS A 81 -6.09 -10.68 5.82
N TYR A 82 -5.94 -9.49 5.23
CA TYR A 82 -6.67 -8.30 5.62
C TYR A 82 -7.75 -7.86 4.65
N ARG A 83 -8.03 -8.62 3.58
CA ARG A 83 -9.07 -8.33 2.57
C ARG A 83 -10.35 -7.75 3.16
N LYS A 84 -10.92 -8.40 4.19
CA LYS A 84 -12.16 -7.96 4.85
C LYS A 84 -12.08 -6.55 5.44
N HIS A 85 -10.92 -6.12 5.92
CA HIS A 85 -10.71 -4.77 6.45
C HIS A 85 -10.38 -3.76 5.35
N ILE A 86 -9.67 -4.20 4.29
CA ILE A 86 -9.34 -3.36 3.12
C ILE A 86 -10.62 -3.02 2.34
N THR A 87 -11.50 -4.00 2.12
CA THR A 87 -12.74 -3.79 1.35
C THR A 87 -13.91 -3.38 2.24
N ALA A 88 -13.88 -3.74 3.52
CA ALA A 88 -14.91 -3.39 4.51
C ALA A 88 -16.34 -3.75 4.07
N GLY A 89 -16.51 -4.76 3.21
CA GLY A 89 -17.80 -5.18 2.66
C GLY A 89 -18.40 -4.23 1.62
N ASP A 90 -17.63 -3.26 1.12
CA ASP A 90 -18.04 -2.30 0.09
C ASP A 90 -17.70 -2.86 -1.30
N GLU A 91 -18.70 -3.03 -2.16
CA GLU A 91 -18.55 -3.61 -3.51
C GLU A 91 -17.62 -2.78 -4.40
N ASN A 92 -17.64 -1.45 -4.29
CA ASN A 92 -16.74 -0.60 -5.07
C ASN A 92 -15.29 -0.78 -4.61
N ARG A 93 -15.05 -0.88 -3.30
CA ARG A 93 -13.71 -1.18 -2.77
C ARG A 93 -13.25 -2.58 -3.11
N GLU A 94 -14.16 -3.54 -3.23
CA GLU A 94 -13.83 -4.89 -3.69
C GLU A 94 -13.27 -4.84 -5.12
N ALA A 95 -13.93 -4.11 -6.03
CA ALA A 95 -13.44 -3.92 -7.39
C ALA A 95 -12.06 -3.20 -7.42
N VAL A 96 -11.89 -2.15 -6.61
CA VAL A 96 -10.59 -1.46 -6.48
C VAL A 96 -9.52 -2.42 -5.97
N PHE A 97 -9.82 -3.21 -4.93
CA PHE A 97 -8.90 -4.18 -4.36
C PHE A 97 -8.44 -5.21 -5.39
N GLU A 98 -9.36 -5.74 -6.20
CA GLU A 98 -9.04 -6.73 -7.23
C GLU A 98 -8.12 -6.16 -8.32
N ASP A 99 -8.31 -4.91 -8.72
CA ASP A 99 -7.43 -4.21 -9.65
C ASP A 99 -6.02 -4.03 -9.07
N PHE A 100 -5.91 -3.61 -7.81
CA PHE A 100 -4.63 -3.48 -7.13
C PHE A 100 -3.93 -4.83 -6.91
N GLU A 101 -4.66 -5.88 -6.51
CA GLU A 101 -4.11 -7.22 -6.34
C GLU A 101 -3.56 -7.75 -7.67
N ARG A 102 -4.30 -7.55 -8.77
CA ARG A 102 -3.87 -7.93 -10.12
C ARG A 102 -2.61 -7.17 -10.53
N PHE A 103 -2.59 -5.85 -10.33
CA PHE A 103 -1.43 -5.01 -10.60
C PHE A 103 -0.18 -5.50 -9.85
N ILE A 104 -0.31 -5.82 -8.56
CA ILE A 104 0.79 -6.37 -7.74
C ILE A 104 1.28 -7.71 -8.27
N ARG A 105 0.37 -8.58 -8.74
CA ARG A 105 0.75 -9.87 -9.35
C ARG A 105 1.49 -9.70 -10.66
N SER A 106 1.10 -8.73 -11.49
CA SER A 106 1.69 -8.48 -12.81
C SER A 106 3.04 -7.75 -12.71
N HIS A 107 3.14 -6.73 -11.87
CA HIS A 107 4.29 -5.81 -11.84
C HIS A 107 5.14 -5.92 -10.58
N GLY A 108 4.66 -6.58 -9.53
CA GLY A 108 5.30 -6.53 -8.21
C GLY A 108 6.71 -7.14 -8.17
N LEU A 109 6.98 -8.18 -8.98
CA LEU A 109 8.33 -8.76 -9.04
C LEU A 109 9.32 -7.80 -9.71
N ASP A 110 8.92 -7.12 -10.79
CA ASP A 110 9.77 -6.16 -11.49
C ASP A 110 10.00 -4.91 -10.63
N LEU A 111 8.95 -4.40 -9.97
CA LEU A 111 9.06 -3.28 -9.03
C LEU A 111 9.99 -3.57 -7.85
N HIS A 112 10.05 -4.82 -7.40
CA HIS A 112 10.98 -5.25 -6.36
C HIS A 112 12.40 -5.45 -6.90
N ARG A 113 12.55 -6.07 -8.06
CA ARG A 113 13.86 -6.40 -8.63
C ARG A 113 14.59 -5.16 -9.17
N PHE A 114 13.86 -4.25 -9.80
CA PHE A 114 14.39 -3.08 -10.48
C PHE A 114 13.92 -1.82 -9.74
N GLN A 115 14.72 -1.42 -8.75
CA GLN A 115 14.40 -0.35 -7.78
C GLN A 115 14.18 1.03 -8.43
N ASP A 116 14.66 1.23 -9.65
CA ASP A 116 14.50 2.47 -10.42
C ASP A 116 13.16 2.55 -11.18
N ILE A 117 12.41 1.46 -11.27
CA ILE A 117 11.08 1.48 -11.90
C ILE A 117 10.14 2.36 -11.06
N ASP A 118 9.46 3.30 -11.73
CA ASP A 118 8.41 4.11 -11.13
C ASP A 118 7.07 3.37 -11.19
N ILE A 119 6.53 3.03 -10.03
CA ILE A 119 5.21 2.40 -9.89
C ILE A 119 4.10 3.21 -10.55
N ILE A 120 4.20 4.54 -10.58
CA ILE A 120 3.21 5.41 -11.24
C ILE A 120 3.27 5.19 -12.76
N GLN A 121 4.47 5.02 -13.33
CA GLN A 121 4.61 4.73 -14.75
C GLN A 121 4.06 3.34 -15.10
N CYS A 122 4.23 2.34 -14.22
CA CYS A 122 3.59 1.04 -14.39
C CYS A 122 2.07 1.14 -14.30
N GLY A 123 1.53 1.90 -13.33
CA GLY A 123 0.09 2.08 -13.19
C GLY A 123 -0.56 2.76 -14.41
N LEU A 124 0.16 3.66 -15.08
CA LEU A 124 -0.29 4.28 -16.33
C LEU A 124 -0.34 3.33 -17.54
N GLN A 125 0.17 2.10 -17.43
CA GLN A 125 0.07 1.07 -18.46
C GLN A 125 -1.17 0.18 -18.30
N GLU A 126 -1.89 0.30 -17.19
CA GLU A 126 -3.17 -0.37 -16.99
C GLU A 126 -4.27 0.22 -17.89
N THR A 127 -5.36 -0.51 -18.08
CA THR A 127 -6.49 -0.03 -18.89
C THR A 127 -7.16 1.18 -18.25
N HIS A 128 -7.80 2.05 -19.06
CA HIS A 128 -8.40 3.28 -18.56
C HIS A 128 -9.58 3.07 -17.58
N THR A 129 -10.15 1.86 -17.57
CA THR A 129 -11.19 1.45 -16.62
C THR A 129 -10.61 0.92 -15.30
N ASN A 130 -9.30 0.67 -15.22
CA ASN A 130 -8.62 0.15 -14.04
C ASN A 130 -8.45 1.26 -12.98
N HIS A 131 -8.71 0.93 -11.72
CA HIS A 131 -8.58 1.88 -10.61
C HIS A 131 -7.12 2.29 -10.34
N VAL A 132 -6.15 1.40 -10.60
CA VAL A 132 -4.72 1.70 -10.50
C VAL A 132 -4.31 2.74 -11.55
N TYR A 133 -4.80 2.64 -12.79
CA TYR A 133 -4.58 3.67 -13.81
C TYR A 133 -5.10 5.03 -13.34
N THR A 134 -6.33 5.04 -12.83
CA THR A 134 -6.98 6.26 -12.35
C THR A 134 -6.16 6.91 -11.22
N GLU A 135 -5.64 6.13 -10.28
CA GLU A 135 -4.82 6.64 -9.18
C GLU A 135 -3.44 7.13 -9.67
N ALA A 136 -2.78 6.35 -10.52
CA ALA A 136 -1.52 6.72 -11.14
C ALA A 136 -1.62 8.04 -11.91
N LEU A 137 -2.68 8.24 -12.68
CA LEU A 137 -2.93 9.47 -13.42
C LEU A 137 -3.11 10.69 -12.50
N LYS A 138 -3.83 10.53 -11.38
CA LYS A 138 -3.96 11.61 -10.37
C LYS A 138 -2.59 11.99 -9.79
N ILE A 139 -1.77 11.00 -9.46
CA ILE A 139 -0.44 11.22 -8.87
C ILE A 139 0.50 11.86 -9.89
N ALA A 140 0.52 11.36 -11.13
CA ALA A 140 1.33 11.91 -12.22
C ALA A 140 1.04 13.40 -12.45
N ARG A 141 -0.24 13.79 -12.47
CA ARG A 141 -0.67 15.19 -12.61
C ARG A 141 -0.22 16.11 -11.47
N ARG A 142 0.02 15.57 -10.27
CA ARG A 142 0.53 16.32 -9.11
C ARG A 142 2.06 16.46 -9.11
N ARG A 143 2.77 15.79 -10.03
CA ARG A 143 4.23 15.76 -10.14
C ARG A 143 4.69 16.45 -11.43
N PRO A 144 4.54 17.78 -11.58
CA PRO A 144 4.85 18.50 -12.83
C PRO A 144 6.32 18.41 -13.25
N ASN A 145 7.21 18.07 -12.33
CA ASN A 145 8.65 17.96 -12.58
C ASN A 145 9.09 16.54 -13.01
N LYS A 146 8.14 15.61 -13.26
CA LYS A 146 8.45 14.25 -13.69
C LYS A 146 7.70 13.92 -14.98
N LEU A 147 8.43 13.42 -15.97
CA LEU A 147 7.85 12.98 -17.24
C LEU A 147 7.26 11.58 -17.07
N TYR A 148 6.00 11.44 -17.46
CA TYR A 148 5.30 10.17 -17.57
C TYR A 148 4.89 9.94 -19.01
N LEU A 149 5.02 8.70 -19.48
CA LEU A 149 4.62 8.29 -20.83
C LEU A 149 3.22 7.69 -20.77
N GLU A 150 2.33 8.20 -21.61
CA GLU A 150 1.02 7.60 -21.85
C GLU A 150 1.12 6.64 -23.03
N PHE A 151 0.73 5.39 -22.80
CA PHE A 151 0.67 4.40 -23.86
C PHE A 151 -0.73 4.45 -24.47
N LEU A 152 -0.82 5.01 -25.68
CA LEU A 152 -2.02 4.90 -26.50
C LEU A 152 -2.11 3.45 -27.00
N LEU A 153 -2.75 2.58 -26.22
CA LEU A 153 -3.13 1.26 -26.69
C LEU A 153 -4.22 1.46 -27.75
N LEU A 154 -3.85 1.25 -29.02
CA LEU A 154 -4.75 1.21 -30.19
C LEU A 154 -5.66 -0.02 -30.12
#